data_AF-A0A846DFH2-F1
#
_entry.id   AF-A0A846DFH2-F1
#
_cell.length_a   1.000
_cell.length_b   1.000
_cell.length_c   1.000
_cell.angle_alpha   90.00
_cell.angle_beta   90.00
_cell.angle_gamma   90.00
#
_symmetry.space_group_name_H-M   'P 1'
#
loop_
_entity.id
_entity.type
_entity.pdbx_description
1 polymer ?
#
loop_
_entity_poly.entity_id
_entity_poly.type
_entity_poly.pdbx_seq_one_letter_code
_entity_poly.pdbx_strand_id
1 'polypeptide(L)' 'MPDAQYWIEKLKLDKLEEIGGYFRSHLKSEKTVSQIAGSEGGNERRLWEVNYYLLQNNDVTALSLIENV' A
#
# COMPACT_ATOMS: atom_id res chain seq x y z
N MET A 1 -1.41 -11.18 -24.33
CA MET A 1 -0.89 -10.26 -23.29
C MET A 1 -1.46 -10.69 -21.95
N PRO A 2 -0.70 -10.68 -20.85
CA PRO A 2 -1.26 -10.87 -19.52
C PRO A 2 -2.30 -9.77 -19.22
N ASP A 3 -3.45 -10.16 -18.67
CA ASP A 3 -4.54 -9.26 -18.26
C ASP A 3 -4.49 -9.01 -16.74
N ALA A 4 -5.51 -8.34 -16.19
CA ALA A 4 -5.57 -8.05 -14.76
C ALA A 4 -5.63 -9.32 -13.90
N GLN A 5 -6.33 -10.36 -14.36
CA GLN A 5 -6.47 -11.63 -13.63
C GLN A 5 -5.12 -12.33 -13.48
N TYR A 6 -4.30 -12.32 -14.53
CA TYR A 6 -2.93 -12.83 -14.48
C TYR A 6 -2.13 -12.21 -13.33
N TRP A 7 -2.18 -10.88 -13.16
CA TRP A 7 -1.41 -10.19 -12.13
C TRP A 7 -1.96 -10.43 -10.72
N ILE A 8 -3.28 -10.51 -10.56
CA ILE A 8 -3.94 -10.86 -9.29
C ILE A 8 -3.43 -12.22 -8.79
N GLU A 9 -3.42 -13.23 -9.66
CA GLU A 9 -2.96 -14.58 -9.30
C GLU A 9 -1.46 -14.64 -9.09
N LYS A 10 -0.68 -14.03 -9.99
CA LYS A 10 0.78 -14.08 -9.96
C LYS A 10 1.36 -13.42 -8.72
N LEU A 11 0.81 -12.28 -8.32
CA LEU A 11 1.27 -11.50 -7.17
C LEU A 11 0.47 -11.80 -5.89
N LYS A 12 -0.55 -12.67 -5.97
CA LYS A 12 -1.47 -13.00 -4.87
C LYS A 12 -2.09 -11.74 -4.26
N LEU A 13 -2.64 -10.88 -5.11
CA LEU A 13 -3.23 -9.62 -4.66
C LEU A 13 -4.56 -9.88 -3.94
N ASP A 14 -4.74 -9.24 -2.80
CA ASP A 14 -5.95 -9.32 -1.99
C ASP A 14 -6.89 -8.17 -2.37
N LYS A 15 -8.19 -8.43 -2.51
CA LYS A 15 -9.17 -7.39 -2.87
C LYS A 15 -9.39 -6.43 -1.69
N LEU A 16 -9.40 -5.14 -1.96
CA LEU A 16 -9.73 -4.11 -0.97
C LEU A 16 -11.22 -3.75 -1.05
N GLU A 17 -12.02 -4.28 -0.13
CA GLU A 17 -13.48 -4.15 -0.19
C GLU A 17 -13.97 -2.70 -0.01
N GLU A 18 -13.32 -1.92 0.87
CA GLU A 18 -13.77 -0.56 1.22
C GLU A 18 -13.27 0.53 0.24
N ILE A 19 -12.13 0.28 -0.39
CA ILE A 19 -11.38 1.28 -1.16
C ILE A 19 -11.27 0.89 -2.64
N GLY A 20 -11.76 -0.28 -3.05
CA GLY A 20 -11.65 -0.77 -4.43
C GLY A 20 -10.22 -1.16 -4.84
N GLY A 21 -10.12 -2.02 -5.85
CA GLY A 21 -8.84 -2.55 -6.35
C GLY A 21 -8.27 -3.70 -5.52
N TYR A 22 -7.01 -4.01 -5.80
CA TYR A 22 -6.29 -5.13 -5.23
C TYR A 22 -4.93 -4.70 -4.69
N PHE A 23 -4.51 -5.25 -3.55
CA PHE A 23 -3.32 -4.85 -2.84
C PHE A 23 -2.51 -6.04 -2.34
N ARG A 24 -1.19 -5.88 -2.33
CA ARG A 24 -0.29 -6.78 -1.61
C ARG A 24 0.96 -6.06 -1.15
N SER A 25 1.31 -6.20 0.12
CA SER A 25 2.64 -5.79 0.59
C SER A 25 3.72 -6.76 0.09
N HIS A 26 4.83 -6.23 -0.41
CA HIS A 26 5.89 -7.03 -1.01
C HIS A 26 7.18 -7.02 -0.21
N LEU A 27 7.80 -5.84 -0.06
CA LEU A 27 9.07 -5.69 0.64
C LEU A 27 8.97 -4.53 1.63
N LYS A 28 9.70 -4.65 2.75
CA LYS A 28 9.80 -3.61 3.76
C LYS A 28 11.20 -3.59 4.35
N SER A 29 11.66 -2.41 4.74
CA SER A 29 12.94 -2.24 5.41
C SER A 29 12.94 -2.89 6.80
N GLU A 30 14.01 -3.59 7.16
CA GLU A 30 14.23 -4.00 8.55
C GLU A 30 14.55 -2.80 9.47
N LYS A 31 15.09 -1.71 8.90
CA LYS A 31 15.40 -0.49 9.62
C LYS A 31 14.14 0.35 9.85
N THR A 32 13.98 0.82 11.07
CA THR A 32 12.97 1.82 11.44
C THR A 32 13.63 3.19 11.60
N VAL A 33 12.84 4.24 11.39
CA VAL A 33 13.18 5.63 11.69
C VAL A 33 12.06 6.23 12.54
N SER A 34 12.42 7.13 13.45
CA SER A 34 11.41 7.90 14.18
C SER A 34 10.86 8.95 13.23
N GLN A 35 9.58 8.85 12.92
CA GLN A 35 8.86 9.86 12.14
C GLN A 35 8.65 11.06 13.05
N ILE A 36 9.42 12.14 12.88
CA ILE A 36 9.33 13.32 13.75
C ILE A 36 7.97 14.01 13.51
N ALA A 37 6.99 13.70 14.36
CA ALA A 37 5.66 14.30 14.34
C ALA A 37 5.56 15.36 15.44
N GLY A 38 5.98 16.60 15.13
CA GLY A 38 5.75 17.77 15.99
C GLY A 38 6.07 17.59 17.49
N SER A 39 5.34 18.30 18.35
CA SER A 39 5.56 18.33 19.81
C SER A 39 5.12 17.07 20.57
N GLU A 40 4.48 16.10 19.92
CA GLU A 40 3.87 14.94 20.59
C GLU A 40 4.71 13.66 20.51
N GLY A 41 5.89 13.73 19.89
CA GLY A 41 6.78 12.58 19.78
C GLY A 41 6.41 11.67 18.60
N GLY A 42 7.45 11.22 17.91
CA GLY A 42 7.32 10.50 16.65
C GLY A 42 7.08 9.00 16.79
N ASN A 43 6.16 8.45 16.01
CA ASN A 43 6.01 7.00 15.87
C ASN A 43 7.22 6.39 15.14
N GLU A 44 7.67 5.21 15.55
CA GLU A 44 8.62 4.44 14.75
C GLU A 44 7.94 3.91 13.48
N ARG A 45 8.49 4.25 12.33
CA ARG A 45 8.05 3.77 11.01
C ARG A 45 9.16 3.00 10.33
N ARG A 46 8.78 2.07 9.45
CA ARG A 46 9.73 1.39 8.57
C ARG A 46 10.30 2.43 7.60
N LEU A 47 11.61 2.38 7.33
CA LEU A 47 12.29 3.36 6.47
C LEU A 47 11.71 3.41 5.05
N TRP A 48 11.27 2.27 4.53
CA TRP A 48 10.61 2.17 3.23
C TRP A 48 9.76 0.89 3.17
N GLU A 49 8.73 0.93 2.35
CA GLU A 49 7.87 -0.19 2.00
C GLU A 49 7.57 -0.17 0.50
N VAL A 50 7.47 -1.36 -0.10
CA VAL A 50 7.11 -1.57 -1.50
C VAL A 50 5.87 -2.44 -1.53
N ASN A 51 4.83 -1.92 -2.17
CA ASN A 51 3.53 -2.55 -2.26
C ASN A 51 3.07 -2.62 -3.73
N TYR A 52 2.33 -3.67 -4.06
CA TYR A 52 1.62 -3.76 -5.33
C TYR A 52 0.19 -3.25 -5.15
N TYR A 53 -0.27 -2.44 -6.09
CA TYR A 53 -1.65 -1.99 -6.20
C TYR A 53 -2.12 -2.19 -7.64
N LEU A 54 -3.31 -2.77 -7.81
CA LEU A 54 -3.93 -2.97 -9.13
C LEU A 54 -5.34 -2.38 -9.12
N LEU A 55 -5.62 -1.52 -10.09
CA LEU A 55 -6.92 -0.87 -10.32
C LEU A 55 -7.50 -1.36 -11.64
N GLN A 56 -8.81 -1.58 -11.63
CA GLN A 56 -9.64 -1.85 -12.80
C GLN A 56 -10.59 -0.67 -13.04
N ASN A 57 -11.09 -0.50 -14.26
CA ASN A 57 -11.93 0.66 -14.64
C ASN A 57 -13.20 0.85 -13.79
N ASN A 58 -13.66 -0.18 -13.08
CA ASN A 58 -14.84 -0.13 -12.21
C ASN A 58 -14.50 0.04 -10.72
N ASP A 59 -13.21 0.08 -10.37
CA ASP A 59 -12.78 0.31 -8.99
C ASP A 59 -12.94 1.80 -8.65
N VAL A 60 -13.76 2.10 -7.65
CA VAL A 60 -13.86 3.43 -7.07
C VAL A 60 -12.86 3.52 -5.94
N THR A 61 -11.69 4.12 -6.20
CA THR A 61 -10.71 4.37 -5.15
C THR A 61 -11.16 5.51 -4.26
N ALA A 62 -11.58 5.20 -3.03
CA ALA A 62 -11.89 6.23 -2.05
C ALA A 62 -10.61 7.03 -1.73
N LEU A 63 -10.74 8.36 -1.71
CA LEU A 63 -9.66 9.26 -1.34
C LEU A 63 -9.20 8.94 0.09
N SER A 64 -7.93 8.57 0.25
CA SER A 64 -7.30 8.35 1.56
C SER A 64 -6.07 9.24 1.69
N LEU A 65 -5.85 9.78 2.89
CA LEU A 65 -4.66 10.56 3.23
C LEU A 65 -3.63 9.62 3.87
N ILE A 66 -2.45 9.55 3.27
CA ILE A 66 -1.30 8.87 3.86
C ILE A 66 -0.33 9.94 4.37
N GLU A 67 -0.09 9.97 5.68
CA GLU A 67 0.86 10.88 6.31
C GLU A 67 2.30 10.34 6.19
N ASN A 68 2.99 10.71 5.11
CA ASN A 68 4.43 10.52 4.95
C ASN A 68 5.14 11.85 5.26
N VAL A 69 5.41 12.11 6.54
CA VAL A 69 6.20 13.28 6.99
C VAL A 69 7.64 12.85 7.20
#